data_AF-A0AAU9JCW3-F1
#
_entry.id   AF-A0AAU9JCW3-F1
#
_cell.length_a   1.000
_cell.length_b   1.000
_cell.length_c   1.000
_cell.angle_alpha   90.00
_cell.angle_beta   90.00
_cell.angle_gamma   90.00
#
_symmetry.space_group_name_H-M   'P 1'
#
loop_
_entity.id
_entity.type
_entity.pdbx_description
1 polymer ?
#
loop_
_entity_poly.entity_id
_entity_poly.type
_entity_poly.pdbx_seq_one_letter_code
_entity_poly.pdbx_strand_id
1 'polypeptide(L)'
;MDFNYLVANDPKQVRRLEELGFDLDSLFFMTKDLFSIFDDLELPAREIEEFCTRLKNVYDVYEGKPFPTNIVLYENSRTLPTRLCVENKDTGKTVFFRLVPGQGKLEKCNVLYRCEVCRNDVPIKRCDTKRHIASKHNNLL
;
A
#
# COMPACT_ATOMS: atom_id res chain seq x y z
N MET A 1 8.26 -16.68 -18.22
CA MET A 1 7.03 -16.07 -18.74
C MET A 1 7.33 -15.61 -20.17
N ASP A 2 6.54 -16.00 -21.18
CA ASP A 2 6.82 -15.63 -22.58
C ASP A 2 6.26 -14.23 -22.87
N PHE A 3 7.14 -13.28 -23.14
CA PHE A 3 6.74 -11.90 -23.38
C PHE A 3 6.06 -11.70 -24.74
N ASN A 4 6.23 -12.65 -25.67
CA ASN A 4 5.41 -12.71 -26.90
C ASN A 4 3.93 -12.88 -26.55
N TYR A 5 3.61 -13.55 -25.45
CA TYR A 5 2.25 -13.65 -24.94
C TYR A 5 1.72 -12.28 -24.47
N LEU A 6 2.55 -11.46 -23.82
CA LEU A 6 2.18 -10.11 -23.39
C LEU A 6 1.94 -9.17 -24.57
N VAL A 7 2.82 -9.22 -25.58
CA VAL A 7 2.66 -8.46 -26.83
C VAL A 7 1.41 -8.89 -27.60
N ALA A 8 1.10 -10.18 -27.61
CA ALA A 8 -0.09 -10.71 -28.29
C ALA A 8 -1.40 -10.45 -27.55
N ASN A 9 -1.39 -10.45 -26.21
CA ASN A 9 -2.62 -10.39 -25.40
C ASN A 9 -2.91 -9.00 -24.79
N ASP A 10 -1.91 -8.15 -24.59
CA ASP A 10 -2.12 -6.77 -24.10
C ASP A 10 -1.26 -5.74 -24.86
N PRO A 11 -1.50 -5.58 -26.19
CA PRO A 11 -0.76 -4.64 -27.02
C PRO A 11 -0.96 -3.17 -26.60
N LYS A 12 -1.99 -2.88 -25.80
CA LYS A 12 -2.30 -1.54 -25.33
C LYS A 12 -1.31 -1.07 -24.27
N GLN A 13 -0.89 -1.98 -23.38
CA GLN A 13 0.15 -1.68 -22.39
C GLN A 13 1.53 -1.56 -23.03
N VAL A 14 1.83 -2.38 -24.04
CA VAL A 14 3.08 -2.31 -24.81
C VAL A 14 3.22 -0.95 -25.48
N ARG A 15 2.18 -0.49 -26.20
CA ARG A 15 2.18 0.85 -26.81
C ARG A 15 2.38 1.97 -25.81
N ARG A 16 1.79 1.85 -24.63
CA ARG A 16 1.95 2.85 -23.57
C ARG A 16 3.39 2.93 -23.05
N LEU A 17 4.10 1.80 -23.02
CA LEU A 17 5.51 1.76 -22.66
C LEU A 17 6.40 2.34 -23.77
N GLU A 18 6.07 2.08 -25.03
CA GLU A 18 6.72 2.70 -26.19
C GLU A 18 6.52 4.23 -26.20
N GLU A 19 5.32 4.71 -25.88
CA GLU A 19 4.99 6.15 -25.76
C GLU A 19 5.78 6.86 -24.65
N LEU A 20 6.29 6.12 -23.65
CA LEU A 20 7.18 6.65 -22.61
C LEU A 20 8.64 6.74 -23.04
N GLY A 21 8.95 6.38 -24.30
CA GLY A 21 10.29 6.49 -24.90
C GLY A 21 11.18 5.26 -24.67
N PHE A 22 10.62 4.16 -24.18
CA PHE A 22 11.35 2.89 -24.05
C PHE A 22 11.11 2.02 -25.27
N ASP A 23 12.17 1.58 -25.94
CA ASP A 23 12.04 0.58 -27.00
C ASP A 23 11.74 -0.81 -26.41
N LEU A 24 11.07 -1.64 -27.21
CA LEU A 24 10.66 -2.99 -26.83
C LEU A 24 11.85 -3.87 -26.42
N ASP A 25 13.00 -3.74 -27.07
CA ASP A 25 14.19 -4.54 -26.78
C ASP A 25 14.74 -4.20 -25.40
N SER A 26 14.79 -2.92 -25.03
CA SER A 26 15.16 -2.47 -23.69
C SER A 26 14.21 -3.00 -22.61
N LEU A 27 12.90 -3.00 -22.87
CA LEU A 27 11.90 -3.56 -21.95
C LEU A 27 12.07 -5.07 -21.77
N PHE A 28 12.35 -5.81 -22.84
CA PHE A 28 12.64 -7.24 -22.77
C PHE A 28 13.91 -7.52 -21.97
N PHE A 29 14.97 -6.74 -22.21
CA PHE A 29 16.24 -6.92 -21.52
C PHE A 29 16.09 -6.71 -20.01
N MET A 30 15.51 -5.57 -19.61
CA MET A 30 15.29 -5.28 -18.18
C MET A 30 14.42 -6.32 -17.49
N THR A 31 13.35 -6.78 -18.17
CA THR A 31 12.44 -7.73 -17.52
C THR A 31 13.07 -9.12 -17.40
N LYS A 32 13.88 -9.53 -18.38
CA LYS A 32 14.65 -10.78 -18.31
C LYS A 32 15.67 -10.74 -17.18
N ASP A 33 16.39 -9.63 -17.02
CA ASP A 33 17.34 -9.44 -15.92
C ASP A 33 16.63 -9.50 -14.57
N LEU A 34 15.47 -8.85 -14.45
CA LEU A 34 14.69 -8.86 -13.21
C LEU A 34 14.23 -10.28 -12.83
N PHE A 35 13.74 -11.07 -13.80
CA PHE A 35 13.36 -12.45 -13.56
C PHE A 35 14.56 -13.34 -13.26
N SER A 36 15.70 -13.14 -13.93
CA SER A 36 16.93 -13.85 -13.61
C SER A 36 17.35 -13.61 -12.16
N ILE A 37 17.26 -12.36 -11.69
CA ILE A 37 17.55 -12.02 -10.29
C ILE A 37 16.57 -12.73 -9.34
N PHE A 38 15.28 -12.80 -9.68
CA PHE A 38 14.30 -13.50 -8.84
C PHE A 38 14.55 -15.01 -8.79
N ASP A 39 14.94 -15.60 -9.92
CA ASP A 39 15.31 -17.01 -10.02
C ASP A 39 16.60 -17.30 -9.23
N ASP A 40 17.62 -16.45 -9.35
CA ASP A 40 18.89 -16.56 -8.62
C ASP A 40 18.71 -16.42 -7.10
N LEU A 41 17.72 -15.63 -6.67
CA LEU A 41 17.35 -15.45 -5.27
C LEU A 41 16.37 -16.52 -4.76
N GLU A 42 15.95 -17.45 -5.63
CA GLU A 42 14.98 -18.51 -5.34
C GLU A 42 13.68 -17.98 -4.71
N LEU A 43 13.24 -16.79 -5.11
CA LEU A 43 12.09 -16.15 -4.49
C LEU A 43 10.78 -16.87 -4.87
N PRO A 44 9.93 -17.24 -3.89
CA PRO A 44 8.63 -17.80 -4.20
C PRO A 44 7.74 -16.76 -4.90
N ALA A 45 6.85 -17.23 -5.79
CA ALA A 45 5.98 -16.36 -6.59
C ALA A 45 5.20 -15.31 -5.77
N ARG A 46 4.82 -15.67 -4.53
CA ARG A 46 4.16 -14.78 -3.59
C ARG A 46 5.02 -13.59 -3.17
N GLU A 47 6.32 -13.80 -2.96
CA GLU A 47 7.24 -12.72 -2.58
C GLU A 47 7.54 -11.82 -3.78
N ILE A 48 7.63 -12.39 -4.98
CA ILE A 48 7.74 -11.62 -6.23
C ILE A 48 6.50 -10.73 -6.43
N GLU A 49 5.30 -11.26 -6.21
CA GLU A 49 4.05 -10.50 -6.27
C GLU A 49 4.03 -9.35 -5.26
N GLU A 50 4.47 -9.60 -4.02
CA GLU A 50 4.55 -8.57 -2.98
C GLU A 50 5.55 -7.47 -3.37
N PHE A 51 6.74 -7.84 -3.85
CA PHE A 51 7.76 -6.91 -4.31
C PHE A 51 7.24 -6.01 -5.44
N CYS A 52 6.64 -6.60 -6.49
CA CYS A 52 6.04 -5.87 -7.59
C CYS A 52 4.93 -4.92 -7.13
N THR A 53 4.10 -5.36 -6.17
CA THR A 53 3.04 -4.54 -5.57
C THR A 53 3.64 -3.34 -4.81
N ARG A 54 4.72 -3.54 -4.06
CA ARG A 54 5.41 -2.46 -3.33
C ARG A 54 6.03 -1.46 -4.29
N LEU A 55 6.69 -1.92 -5.35
CA LEU A 55 7.25 -1.08 -6.41
C LEU A 55 6.18 -0.21 -7.08
N LYS A 56 5.04 -0.82 -7.43
CA LYS A 56 3.89 -0.11 -7.98
C LYS A 56 3.35 0.94 -7.02
N ASN A 57 3.20 0.60 -5.74
CA ASN A 57 2.73 1.55 -4.72
C ASN A 57 3.68 2.74 -4.57
N VAL A 58 5.01 2.52 -4.62
CA VAL A 58 5.99 3.61 -4.58
C VAL A 58 5.86 4.50 -5.82
N TYR A 59 5.75 3.91 -7.00
CA TYR A 59 5.54 4.65 -8.25
C TYR A 59 4.24 5.46 -8.22
N ASP A 60 3.14 4.86 -7.78
CA ASP A 60 1.85 5.54 -7.68
C ASP A 60 1.90 6.71 -6.69
N VAL A 61 2.65 6.61 -5.58
CA VAL A 61 2.90 7.75 -4.68
C VAL A 61 3.68 8.86 -5.36
N TYR A 62 4.73 8.51 -6.12
CA TYR A 62 5.54 9.48 -6.86
C TYR A 62 4.69 10.25 -7.88
N GLU A 63 3.75 9.56 -8.54
CA GLU A 63 2.76 10.13 -9.45
C GLU A 63 1.60 10.84 -8.74
N GLY A 64 1.62 10.95 -7.41
CA GLY A 64 0.58 11.62 -6.62
C GLY A 64 -0.75 10.86 -6.53
N LYS A 65 -0.78 9.58 -6.91
CA LYS A 65 -1.96 8.72 -6.79
C LYS A 65 -2.13 8.24 -5.35
N PRO A 66 -3.39 7.99 -4.91
CA PRO A 66 -3.67 7.58 -3.54
C PRO A 66 -3.12 6.18 -3.19
N PHE A 67 -2.50 6.06 -2.01
CA PHE A 67 -1.88 4.87 -1.37
C PHE A 67 -2.92 3.74 -1.10
N PRO A 68 -2.50 2.47 -0.82
CA PRO A 68 -3.22 1.24 -1.16
C PRO A 68 -4.65 1.16 -0.62
N THR A 69 -5.49 0.60 -1.48
CA THR A 69 -6.96 0.67 -1.52
C THR A 69 -7.68 -0.21 -0.50
N ASN A 70 -7.01 -1.20 0.09
CA ASN A 70 -7.63 -2.22 0.94
C ASN A 70 -7.48 -2.01 2.45
N ILE A 71 -7.08 -0.80 2.87
CA ILE A 71 -7.13 -0.39 4.28
C ILE A 71 -8.53 0.16 4.59
N VAL A 72 -9.30 -0.61 5.34
CA VAL A 72 -10.65 -0.25 5.75
C VAL A 72 -10.65 0.29 7.17
N LEU A 73 -11.39 1.38 7.38
CA LEU A 73 -11.58 1.98 8.70
C LEU A 73 -13.03 1.74 9.14
N TYR A 74 -13.18 1.12 10.29
CA TYR A 74 -14.44 0.83 10.96
C TYR A 74 -14.57 1.69 12.21
N GLU A 75 -15.80 2.14 12.48
CA GLU A 75 -16.13 3.05 13.57
C GLU A 75 -17.19 2.42 14.47
N ASN A 76 -17.02 2.55 15.78
CA ASN A 76 -18.02 2.07 16.74
C ASN A 76 -19.22 3.02 16.89
N SER A 77 -19.12 4.26 16.39
CA SER A 77 -20.22 5.24 16.39
C SER A 77 -20.09 6.19 15.19
N ARG A 78 -21.24 6.59 14.62
CA ARG A 78 -21.29 7.49 13.45
C ARG A 78 -20.94 8.94 13.79
N THR A 79 -21.28 9.39 15.00
CA THR A 79 -21.18 10.80 15.42
C THR A 79 -19.81 11.13 16.02
N LEU A 80 -19.36 10.34 17.00
CA LEU A 80 -18.03 10.47 17.60
C LEU A 80 -17.53 9.08 18.02
N PRO A 81 -16.77 8.39 17.15
CA PRO A 81 -16.25 7.08 17.50
C PRO A 81 -15.23 7.19 18.63
N THR A 82 -15.47 6.51 19.74
CA THR A 82 -14.51 6.44 20.87
C THR A 82 -13.37 5.47 20.58
N ARG A 83 -13.55 4.59 19.58
CA ARG A 83 -12.55 3.64 19.12
C ARG A 83 -12.66 3.46 17.61
N LEU A 84 -11.52 3.45 16.94
CA LEU A 84 -11.40 3.11 15.52
C LEU A 84 -10.79 1.73 15.40
N CYS A 85 -11.26 0.97 14.43
CA CYS A 85 -10.64 -0.27 14.00
C CYS A 85 -10.15 -0.04 12.56
N VAL A 86 -8.87 -0.22 12.32
CA VAL A 86 -8.28 -0.13 10.98
C VAL A 86 -7.75 -1.50 10.62
N GLU A 87 -8.26 -2.04 9.52
CA GLU A 87 -7.91 -3.36 9.03
C GLU A 87 -7.21 -3.22 7.69
N ASN A 88 -6.05 -3.86 7.58
CA ASN A 88 -5.41 -4.09 6.30
C ASN A 88 -5.86 -5.47 5.79
N LYS A 89 -6.74 -5.50 4.78
CA LYS A 89 -7.27 -6.76 4.25
C LYS A 89 -6.23 -7.59 3.50
N ASP A 90 -5.16 -6.98 3.02
CA ASP A 90 -4.10 -7.68 2.29
C ASP A 90 -3.21 -8.50 3.24
N THR A 91 -3.04 -8.03 4.48
CA THR A 91 -2.23 -8.72 5.51
C THR A 91 -3.06 -9.41 6.59
N GLY A 92 -4.38 -9.17 6.62
CA GLY A 92 -5.27 -9.59 7.70
C GLY A 92 -4.98 -8.90 9.05
N LYS A 93 -4.08 -7.90 9.08
CA LYS A 93 -3.71 -7.21 10.32
C LYS A 93 -4.78 -6.19 10.69
N THR A 94 -5.21 -6.26 11.94
CA THR A 94 -6.17 -5.31 12.53
C THR A 94 -5.50 -4.53 13.65
N VAL A 95 -5.61 -3.20 13.60
CA VAL A 95 -5.08 -2.30 14.64
C VAL A 95 -6.20 -1.41 15.16
N PHE A 96 -6.29 -1.33 16.48
CA PHE A 96 -7.26 -0.48 17.17
C PHE A 96 -6.64 0.84 17.61
N PHE A 97 -7.44 1.90 17.54
CA PHE A 97 -7.07 3.22 18.01
C PHE A 97 -8.11 3.74 18.98
N ARG A 98 -7.66 4.27 20.13
CA ARG A 98 -8.53 4.83 21.16
C ARG A 98 -8.55 6.35 21.07
N LEU A 99 -9.73 6.94 21.20
CA LEU A 99 -9.90 8.40 21.23
C LEU A 99 -9.08 9.02 22.36
N VAL A 100 -8.39 10.12 22.09
CA VAL A 100 -7.72 10.91 23.14
C VAL A 100 -8.77 11.75 23.88
N PRO A 101 -8.87 11.66 25.23
CA PRO A 101 -9.85 12.44 25.99
C PRO A 101 -9.52 13.93 26.01
N GLY A 102 -10.50 14.77 26.31
CA GLY A 102 -10.31 16.22 26.50
C GLY A 102 -10.21 17.04 25.21
N GLN A 103 -10.50 16.45 24.05
CA GLN A 103 -10.58 17.18 22.80
C GLN A 103 -11.88 18.01 22.75
N GLY A 104 -11.76 19.28 22.35
CA GLY A 104 -12.91 20.14 22.11
C GLY A 104 -13.74 19.70 20.89
N LYS A 105 -14.69 20.54 20.47
CA LYS A 105 -15.40 20.32 19.20
C LYS A 105 -14.45 20.49 18.03
N LEU A 106 -13.98 19.38 17.49
CA LEU A 106 -13.11 19.31 16.32
C LEU A 106 -13.84 18.63 15.16
N GLU A 107 -13.48 18.99 13.93
CA GLU A 107 -13.92 18.27 12.75
C GLU A 107 -13.47 16.81 12.81
N LYS A 108 -14.32 15.89 12.34
CA LYS A 108 -14.13 14.44 12.46
C LYS A 108 -12.75 13.97 11.98
N CYS A 109 -12.22 14.55 10.89
CA CYS A 109 -10.90 14.23 10.34
C CYS A 109 -9.74 14.59 11.28
N ASN A 110 -9.88 15.66 12.07
CA ASN A 110 -8.85 16.22 12.93
C ASN A 110 -8.87 15.64 14.36
N VAL A 111 -9.87 14.84 14.70
CA VAL A 111 -9.94 14.16 15.99
C VAL A 111 -8.75 13.21 16.16
N LEU A 112 -8.10 13.31 17.31
CA LEU A 112 -6.88 12.58 17.66
C LEU A 112 -7.18 11.23 18.33
N TYR A 113 -6.44 10.22 17.93
CA TYR A 113 -6.49 8.87 18.47
C TYR A 113 -5.09 8.37 18.81
N ARG A 114 -4.99 7.46 19.76
CA ARG A 114 -3.76 6.73 20.10
C ARG A 114 -3.87 5.29 19.62
N CYS A 115 -2.84 4.82 18.93
CA CYS A 115 -2.70 3.42 18.56
C CYS A 115 -2.54 2.55 19.81
N GLU A 116 -3.37 1.52 19.96
CA GLU A 116 -3.35 0.62 21.13
C GLU A 116 -2.15 -0.34 21.13
N VAL A 117 -1.50 -0.50 19.97
CA VAL A 117 -0.33 -1.36 19.78
C VAL A 117 0.97 -0.58 20.03
N CYS A 118 1.09 0.64 19.48
CA CYS A 118 2.32 1.42 19.63
C CYS A 118 2.54 1.98 21.04
N ARG A 119 1.46 2.09 21.86
CA ARG A 119 1.36 2.49 23.29
C ARG A 119 2.09 3.77 23.78
N ASN A 120 3.13 4.25 23.10
CA ASN A 120 3.96 5.42 23.41
C ASN A 120 4.06 6.42 22.23
N ASP A 121 3.38 6.16 21.11
CA ASP A 121 3.42 7.06 19.95
C ASP A 121 2.52 8.29 20.16
N VAL A 122 2.93 9.40 19.55
CA VAL A 122 2.22 10.68 19.54
C VAL A 122 0.78 10.48 19.03
N PRO A 123 -0.23 11.15 19.61
CA PRO A 123 -1.60 11.13 19.10
C PRO A 123 -1.67 11.45 17.60
N ILE A 124 -2.50 10.70 16.88
CA ILE A 124 -2.59 10.73 15.42
C ILE A 124 -3.99 11.18 15.02
N LYS A 125 -4.11 12.04 14.02
CA LYS A 125 -5.42 12.44 13.49
C LYS A 125 -6.16 11.26 12.87
N ARG A 126 -7.50 11.28 12.90
CA ARG A 126 -8.34 10.25 12.27
C ARG A 126 -7.95 10.03 10.80
N CYS A 127 -7.74 11.10 10.03
CA CYS A 127 -7.35 10.99 8.62
C CYS A 127 -6.00 10.28 8.40
N ASP A 128 -5.11 10.32 9.38
CA ASP A 128 -3.77 9.76 9.30
C ASP A 128 -3.67 8.30 9.79
N THR A 129 -4.75 7.74 10.36
CA THR A 129 -4.76 6.37 10.92
C THR A 129 -4.44 5.28 9.89
N LYS A 130 -4.95 5.42 8.66
CA LYS A 130 -4.61 4.51 7.55
C LYS A 130 -3.13 4.59 7.16
N ARG A 131 -2.55 5.79 7.17
CA ARG A 131 -1.12 5.95 6.91
C ARG A 131 -0.28 5.35 8.04
N HIS A 132 -0.72 5.50 9.29
CA HIS A 132 -0.03 4.90 10.44
C HIS A 132 0.02 3.38 10.37
N ILE A 133 -1.09 2.71 10.03
CA ILE A 133 -1.07 1.25 9.89
C ILE A 133 -0.10 0.82 8.78
N ALA A 134 -0.10 1.55 7.67
CA ALA A 134 0.75 1.26 6.52
C ALA A 134 2.25 1.47 6.79
N SER A 135 2.63 2.40 7.67
CA SER A 135 4.03 2.70 7.96
C SER A 135 4.59 1.97 9.19
N LYS A 136 3.77 1.74 10.22
CA LYS A 136 4.23 1.21 11.51
C LYS A 136 3.86 -0.25 11.76
N HIS A 137 2.84 -0.78 11.08
CA HIS A 137 2.29 -2.13 11.36
C HIS A 137 2.37 -3.10 10.17
N ASN A 138 2.71 -2.59 8.98
CA ASN A 138 2.86 -3.38 7.75
C ASN A 138 4.28 -3.94 7.52
N ASN A 139 5.25 -3.68 8.39
CA ASN A 139 6.52 -4.39 8.29
C ASN A 139 6.27 -5.88 8.62
N LEU A 140 6.51 -6.72 7.63
CA LEU A 140 6.60 -8.16 7.76
C LEU A 140 7.85 -8.47 8.60
N LEU A 141 7.64 -9.11 9.75
CA LEU A 141 8.54 -10.15 10.23
C LEU A 141 7.93 -11.47 9.76
#